data_AF-A0A1H8NAL5-F1
#
_entry.id   AF-A0A1H8NAL5-F1
#
_cell.length_a   1.000
_cell.length_b   1.000
_cell.length_c   1.000
_cell.angle_alpha   90.00
_cell.angle_beta   90.00
_cell.angle_gamma   90.00
#
_symmetry.space_group_name_H-M   'P 1'
#
loop_
_entity.id
_entity.type
_entity.pdbx_description
1 polymer ?
#
loop_
_entity_poly.entity_id
_entity_poly.type
_entity_poly.pdbx_seq_one_letter_code
_entity_poly.pdbx_strand_id
1 'polypeptide(L)'
;MIKFAGLGRFAAATVILSGVAFGSGAHAQEASPEQLKAARAAIDAIGATAQFDNILPGLAERLKADLIQDSPNYQDAITAEVDKQALALAPRRADLEKEAALTYAKAFSVEELNAIAEFYNSPVGKKLLKDGPIASRETVKAADIWAQGISRDLQKQASTELSKVIKAPPPAADPANPAATAAPKAATPAAKPKP
;
A
#
# COMPACT_ATOMS: atom_id res chain seq x y z
N MET A 1 -12.71 50.98 37.65
CA MET A 1 -12.31 50.41 38.95
C MET A 1 -11.52 49.14 38.68
N ILE A 2 -10.29 49.11 39.21
CA ILE A 2 -9.49 47.91 39.56
C ILE A 2 -8.98 47.04 38.40
N LYS A 3 -7.71 46.62 38.29
CA LYS A 3 -6.36 46.99 38.79
C LYS A 3 -5.39 46.07 37.99
N PHE A 4 -4.16 46.55 37.75
CA PHE A 4 -2.84 45.88 37.75
C PHE A 4 -2.79 44.34 37.63
N ALA A 5 -1.90 43.71 36.86
CA ALA A 5 -0.45 43.89 36.69
C ALA A 5 -0.03 43.11 35.41
N GLY A 6 1.04 43.40 34.67
CA GLY A 6 2.36 43.81 35.10
C GLY A 6 3.31 42.60 35.10
N LEU A 7 4.28 42.65 34.18
CA LEU A 7 5.63 42.06 34.23
C LEU A 7 5.86 40.67 33.62
N GLY A 8 6.74 40.66 32.61
CA GLY A 8 7.35 39.44 32.10
C GLY A 8 8.17 39.67 30.83
N ARG A 9 9.19 40.55 30.89
CA ARG A 9 10.23 40.61 29.85
C ARG A 9 11.00 39.29 29.85
N PHE A 10 10.78 38.46 28.83
CA PHE A 10 11.76 37.46 28.41
C PHE A 10 12.16 37.75 26.97
N ALA A 11 13.34 38.37 26.86
CA ALA A 11 14.12 38.31 25.63
C ALA A 11 14.60 36.86 25.47
N ALA A 12 13.99 36.13 24.55
CA ALA A 12 14.57 34.93 23.98
C ALA A 12 14.83 35.25 22.51
N ALA A 13 16.11 35.44 22.20
CA ALA A 13 16.61 35.80 20.89
C ALA A 13 16.15 34.77 19.84
N THR A 14 15.43 35.26 18.84
CA THR A 14 15.08 34.56 17.61
C THR A 14 16.36 34.31 16.83
N VAL A 15 16.99 33.14 17.00
CA VAL A 15 17.99 32.65 16.05
C VAL A 15 17.24 32.05 14.88
N ILE A 16 16.87 32.92 13.93
CA ILE A 16 16.57 32.50 12.56
C ILE A 16 17.91 32.04 11.97
N LEU A 17 18.21 30.76 12.10
CA LEU A 17 19.26 30.12 11.30
C LEU A 17 18.74 30.02 9.86
N SER A 18 18.87 31.14 9.15
CA SER A 18 18.92 31.20 7.69
C SER A 18 20.17 30.45 7.23
N GLY A 19 20.08 29.13 7.18
CA GLY A 19 21.09 28.23 6.63
C GLY A 19 20.63 27.71 5.28
N VAL A 20 21.00 28.43 4.21
CA VAL A 20 21.08 27.99 2.82
C VAL A 20 19.90 27.15 2.32
N ALA A 21 18.97 27.84 1.64
CA ALA A 21 18.22 27.21 0.58
C ALA A 21 19.23 26.62 -0.43
N PHE A 22 19.52 25.33 -0.30
CA PHE A 22 19.94 24.55 -1.45
C PHE A 22 18.74 24.58 -2.40
N GLY A 23 18.73 25.58 -3.28
CA GLY A 23 18.19 25.39 -4.60
C GLY A 23 18.97 24.24 -5.21
N SER A 24 18.54 23.02 -4.92
CA SER A 24 18.80 21.88 -5.78
C SER A 24 18.12 22.23 -7.08
N GLY A 25 18.85 22.91 -7.96
CA GLY A 25 18.59 22.77 -9.38
C GLY A 25 18.41 21.28 -9.58
N ALA A 26 17.22 20.89 -9.99
CA ALA A 26 16.92 19.56 -10.48
C ALA A 26 17.73 19.37 -11.76
N HIS A 27 19.05 19.32 -11.62
CA HIS A 27 19.90 18.68 -12.58
C HIS A 27 19.44 17.23 -12.54
N ALA A 28 19.00 16.76 -13.69
CA ALA A 28 18.91 15.35 -14.01
C ALA A 28 20.33 14.76 -13.98
N GLN A 29 20.98 14.80 -12.81
CA GLN A 29 22.20 14.07 -12.55
C GLN A 29 21.79 12.61 -12.66
N GLU A 30 22.26 11.96 -13.71
CA GLU A 30 22.14 10.50 -13.81
C GLU A 30 22.69 9.90 -12.51
N ALA A 31 21.94 8.93 -11.96
CA ALA A 31 22.33 8.27 -10.72
C ALA A 31 23.76 7.77 -10.82
N SER A 32 24.58 8.05 -9.80
CA SER A 32 25.98 7.63 -9.82
C SER A 32 26.09 6.10 -9.84
N PRO A 33 27.19 5.52 -10.37
CA PRO A 33 27.39 4.08 -10.34
C PRO A 33 27.30 3.47 -8.93
N GLU A 34 27.75 4.22 -7.92
CA GLU A 34 27.65 3.83 -6.52
C GLU A 34 26.20 3.80 -6.03
N GLN A 35 25.42 4.82 -6.38
CA GLN A 35 24.00 4.89 -6.02
C GLN A 35 23.19 3.80 -6.72
N LEU A 36 23.48 3.49 -7.98
CA LEU A 36 22.86 2.37 -8.70
C LEU A 36 23.21 1.02 -8.07
N LYS A 37 24.45 0.84 -7.58
CA LYS A 37 24.85 -0.37 -6.87
C LYS A 37 24.09 -0.50 -5.54
N ALA A 38 24.01 0.57 -4.75
CA ALA A 38 23.26 0.59 -3.50
C ALA A 38 21.75 0.34 -3.75
N ALA A 39 21.19 0.93 -4.80
CA ALA A 39 19.81 0.74 -5.20
C ALA A 39 19.49 -0.72 -5.53
N ARG A 40 20.36 -1.38 -6.31
CA ARG A 40 20.22 -2.82 -6.61
C ARG A 40 20.26 -3.67 -5.33
N ALA A 41 21.22 -3.41 -4.45
CA ALA A 41 21.33 -4.13 -3.18
C ALA A 41 20.07 -3.97 -2.31
N ALA A 42 19.48 -2.76 -2.27
CA ALA A 42 18.23 -2.50 -1.57
C ALA A 42 17.05 -3.24 -2.21
N ILE A 43 16.91 -3.18 -3.54
CA ILE A 43 15.87 -3.88 -4.32
C ILE A 43 15.92 -5.38 -4.06
N ASP A 44 17.13 -5.97 -4.12
CA ASP A 44 17.35 -7.39 -3.87
C ASP A 44 16.97 -7.75 -2.42
N ALA A 45 17.37 -6.93 -1.44
CA ALA A 45 17.10 -7.18 -0.03
C ALA A 45 15.61 -7.16 0.31
N ILE A 46 14.83 -6.27 -0.32
CA ILE A 46 13.37 -6.17 -0.09
C ILE A 46 12.55 -7.02 -1.06
N GLY A 47 13.19 -7.65 -2.05
CA GLY A 47 12.52 -8.41 -3.11
C GLY A 47 11.61 -7.54 -3.99
N ALA A 48 11.99 -6.29 -4.24
CA ALA A 48 11.09 -5.28 -4.85
C ALA A 48 10.62 -5.64 -6.27
N THR A 49 11.36 -6.50 -6.96
CA THR A 49 11.09 -6.91 -8.34
C THR A 49 10.71 -8.39 -8.45
N ALA A 50 10.62 -9.13 -7.34
CA ALA A 50 10.39 -10.57 -7.35
C ALA A 50 9.06 -10.97 -8.01
N GLN A 51 8.00 -10.18 -7.83
CA GLN A 51 6.72 -10.43 -8.50
C GLN A 51 6.80 -10.37 -10.03
N PHE A 52 7.80 -9.67 -10.58
CA PHE A 52 7.97 -9.50 -12.03
C PHE A 52 8.59 -10.72 -12.71
N ASP A 53 9.10 -11.69 -11.96
CA ASP A 53 9.62 -12.96 -12.49
C ASP A 53 8.58 -13.76 -13.26
N ASN A 54 7.31 -13.56 -12.94
CA ASN A 54 6.20 -14.24 -13.60
C ASN A 54 5.73 -13.58 -14.89
N ILE A 55 6.25 -12.40 -15.26
CA ILE A 55 5.80 -11.68 -16.47
C ILE A 55 6.09 -12.52 -17.72
N LEU A 56 7.33 -12.93 -17.93
CA LEU A 56 7.72 -13.66 -19.14
C LEU A 56 7.08 -15.05 -19.23
N PRO A 57 7.08 -15.88 -18.16
CA PRO A 57 6.32 -17.13 -18.16
C PRO A 57 4.83 -16.92 -18.43
N GLY A 58 4.21 -15.91 -17.81
CA GLY A 58 2.79 -15.61 -18.02
C GLY A 58 2.45 -15.20 -19.46
N LEU A 59 3.33 -14.41 -20.10
CA LEU A 59 3.21 -14.06 -21.52
C LEU A 59 3.38 -15.28 -22.43
N ALA A 60 4.35 -16.16 -22.13
CA ALA A 60 4.60 -17.37 -22.88
C ALA A 60 3.39 -18.33 -22.82
N GLU A 61 2.86 -18.59 -21.62
CA GLU A 61 1.70 -19.47 -21.44
C GLU A 61 0.45 -18.92 -22.15
N ARG A 62 0.23 -17.61 -22.09
CA ARG A 62 -0.87 -16.98 -22.83
C ARG A 62 -0.71 -17.17 -24.35
N LEU A 63 0.49 -16.94 -24.87
CA LEU A 63 0.77 -17.11 -26.29
C LEU A 63 0.59 -18.56 -26.74
N LYS A 64 1.02 -19.53 -25.94
CA LYS A 64 0.79 -20.96 -26.21
C LYS A 64 -0.71 -21.26 -26.29
N ALA A 65 -1.49 -20.82 -25.30
CA ALA A 65 -2.93 -21.05 -25.28
C ALA A 65 -3.62 -20.51 -26.54
N ASP A 66 -3.28 -19.28 -26.93
CA ASP A 66 -3.82 -18.64 -28.14
C ASP A 66 -3.45 -19.43 -29.41
N LEU A 67 -2.16 -19.77 -29.59
CA LEU A 67 -1.68 -20.51 -30.77
C LEU A 67 -2.21 -21.95 -30.85
N ILE A 68 -2.33 -22.64 -29.72
CA ILE A 68 -2.87 -24.01 -29.66
C ILE A 68 -4.36 -24.01 -30.01
N GLN A 69 -5.11 -23.01 -29.56
CA GLN A 69 -6.51 -22.87 -29.94
C GLN A 69 -6.66 -22.70 -31.46
N ASP A 70 -5.80 -21.88 -32.08
CA ASP A 70 -5.83 -21.63 -33.52
C ASP A 70 -5.30 -22.82 -34.35
N SER A 71 -4.42 -23.65 -33.75
CA SER A 71 -3.68 -24.70 -34.45
C SER A 71 -3.46 -25.94 -33.55
N PRO A 72 -4.52 -26.67 -33.17
CA PRO A 72 -4.47 -27.70 -32.14
C PRO A 72 -3.59 -28.91 -32.51
N ASN A 73 -3.44 -29.21 -33.81
CA ASN A 73 -2.59 -30.31 -34.28
C ASN A 73 -1.08 -30.06 -34.08
N TYR A 74 -0.68 -28.83 -33.71
CA TYR A 74 0.71 -28.43 -33.57
C TYR A 74 1.12 -28.14 -32.12
N GLN A 75 0.36 -28.62 -31.13
CA GLN A 75 0.56 -28.30 -29.71
C GLN A 75 2.00 -28.45 -29.23
N ASP A 76 2.65 -29.59 -29.52
CA ASP A 76 4.01 -29.87 -29.07
C ASP A 76 5.03 -28.94 -29.72
N ALA A 77 4.86 -28.67 -31.02
CA ALA A 77 5.73 -27.76 -31.76
C ALA A 77 5.58 -26.30 -31.29
N ILE A 78 4.34 -25.87 -31.04
CA ILE A 78 4.03 -24.54 -30.48
C ILE A 78 4.67 -24.39 -29.11
N THR A 79 4.45 -25.36 -28.22
CA THR A 79 5.00 -25.34 -26.85
C THR A 79 6.52 -25.23 -26.89
N ALA A 80 7.18 -26.12 -27.64
CA ALA A 80 8.64 -26.17 -27.73
C ALA A 80 9.24 -24.87 -28.28
N GLU A 81 8.65 -24.31 -29.35
CA GLU A 81 9.18 -23.08 -29.95
C GLU A 81 8.91 -21.86 -29.06
N VAL A 82 7.71 -21.73 -28.47
CA VAL A 82 7.41 -20.61 -27.55
C VAL A 82 8.31 -20.66 -26.32
N ASP A 83 8.56 -21.84 -25.74
CA ASP A 83 9.47 -21.98 -24.60
C ASP A 83 10.90 -21.60 -24.95
N LYS A 84 11.39 -22.03 -26.11
CA LYS A 84 12.71 -21.66 -26.61
C LYS A 84 12.84 -20.14 -26.80
N GLN A 85 11.82 -19.48 -27.36
CA GLN A 85 11.83 -18.02 -27.53
C GLN A 85 11.72 -17.29 -26.19
N ALA A 86 10.91 -17.78 -25.26
CA ALA A 86 10.83 -17.24 -23.91
C ALA A 86 12.18 -17.33 -23.19
N LEU A 87 12.87 -18.47 -23.26
CA LEU A 87 14.23 -18.62 -22.72
C LEU A 87 15.22 -17.65 -23.36
N ALA A 88 15.14 -17.42 -24.67
CA ALA A 88 15.99 -16.45 -25.37
C ALA A 88 15.71 -14.99 -24.93
N LEU A 89 14.49 -14.68 -24.48
CA LEU A 89 14.11 -13.36 -23.97
C LEU A 89 14.40 -13.15 -22.48
N ALA A 90 14.70 -14.21 -21.72
CA ALA A 90 14.96 -14.13 -20.28
C ALA A 90 16.02 -13.07 -19.87
N PRO A 91 17.13 -12.86 -20.62
CA PRO A 91 18.10 -11.81 -20.29
C PRO A 91 17.53 -10.38 -20.24
N ARG A 92 16.40 -10.10 -20.91
CA ARG A 92 15.73 -8.79 -20.87
C ARG A 92 15.21 -8.41 -19.49
N ARG A 93 15.19 -9.35 -18.54
CA ARG A 93 14.96 -9.04 -17.13
C ARG A 93 15.93 -7.98 -16.59
N ALA A 94 17.18 -7.97 -17.08
CA ALA A 94 18.17 -6.97 -16.67
C ALA A 94 17.76 -5.53 -17.04
N ASP A 95 16.99 -5.34 -18.11
CA ASP A 95 16.46 -4.03 -18.48
C ASP A 95 15.50 -3.51 -17.41
N LEU A 96 14.61 -4.37 -16.91
CA LEU A 96 13.69 -4.04 -15.83
C LEU A 96 14.43 -3.71 -14.53
N GLU A 97 15.45 -4.50 -14.18
CA GLU A 97 16.27 -4.25 -12.99
C GLU A 97 17.04 -2.92 -13.08
N LYS A 98 17.49 -2.55 -14.29
CA LYS A 98 18.13 -1.24 -14.52
C LYS A 98 17.15 -0.10 -14.27
N GLU A 99 15.93 -0.18 -14.81
CA GLU A 99 14.91 0.85 -14.60
C GLU A 99 14.49 0.94 -13.13
N ALA A 100 14.30 -0.21 -12.46
CA ALA A 100 13.99 -0.24 -11.03
C ALA A 100 15.10 0.41 -10.19
N ALA A 101 16.37 0.09 -10.46
CA ALA A 101 17.51 0.69 -9.77
C ALA A 101 17.58 2.21 -9.99
N LEU A 102 17.29 2.70 -11.19
CA LEU A 102 17.21 4.14 -11.47
C LEU A 102 16.08 4.81 -10.67
N THR A 103 14.92 4.18 -10.55
CA THR A 103 13.81 4.71 -9.75
C THR A 103 14.17 4.79 -8.27
N TYR A 104 14.80 3.75 -7.71
CA TYR A 104 15.24 3.74 -6.31
C TYR A 104 16.36 4.75 -6.06
N ALA A 105 17.34 4.85 -6.96
CA ALA A 105 18.41 5.82 -6.87
C ALA A 105 17.90 7.28 -6.92
N LYS A 106 16.80 7.56 -7.63
CA LYS A 106 16.18 8.89 -7.62
C LYS A 106 15.43 9.21 -6.32
N ALA A 107 14.97 8.18 -5.60
CA ALA A 107 14.12 8.33 -4.43
C ALA A 107 14.91 8.40 -3.11
N PHE A 108 16.09 7.79 -3.06
CA PHE A 108 16.85 7.58 -1.83
C PHE A 108 18.33 7.95 -2.01
N SER A 109 18.96 8.42 -0.93
CA SER A 109 20.41 8.61 -0.87
C SER A 109 21.15 7.26 -0.84
N VAL A 110 22.47 7.28 -1.11
CA VAL A 110 23.31 6.07 -1.02
C VAL A 110 23.26 5.47 0.39
N GLU A 111 23.31 6.32 1.41
CA GLU A 111 23.27 5.92 2.82
C GLU A 111 21.94 5.26 3.18
N GLU A 112 20.82 5.83 2.73
CA GLU A 112 19.48 5.26 2.95
C GLU A 112 19.32 3.91 2.25
N LEU A 113 19.77 3.80 1.00
CA LEU A 113 19.74 2.54 0.24
C LEU A 113 20.56 1.45 0.93
N ASN A 114 21.75 1.80 1.42
CA ASN A 114 22.59 0.87 2.17
C ASN A 114 21.95 0.45 3.49
N ALA A 115 21.34 1.39 4.24
CA ALA A 115 20.63 1.09 5.48
C ALA A 115 19.41 0.18 5.26
N ILE A 116 18.65 0.40 4.18
CA ILE A 116 17.55 -0.49 3.76
C ILE A 116 18.10 -1.89 3.49
N ALA A 117 19.15 -1.99 2.68
CA ALA A 117 19.76 -3.27 2.33
C ALA A 117 20.28 -4.01 3.57
N GLU A 118 20.93 -3.32 4.50
CA GLU A 118 21.45 -3.88 5.74
C GLU A 118 20.32 -4.42 6.62
N PHE A 119 19.30 -3.60 6.89
CA PHE A 119 18.18 -3.99 7.75
C PHE A 119 17.45 -5.21 7.18
N TYR A 120 17.07 -5.19 5.91
CA TYR A 120 16.30 -6.28 5.31
C TYR A 120 17.12 -7.55 5.06
N ASN A 121 18.45 -7.46 5.03
CA ASN A 121 19.31 -8.65 5.05
C ASN A 121 19.51 -9.26 6.43
N SER A 122 19.25 -8.52 7.51
CA SER A 122 19.34 -9.03 8.88
C SER A 122 18.33 -10.16 9.15
N PRO A 123 18.57 -11.04 10.14
CA PRO A 123 17.59 -12.07 10.51
C PRO A 123 16.21 -11.50 10.86
N VAL A 124 16.16 -10.33 11.51
CA VAL A 124 14.91 -9.67 11.89
C VAL A 124 14.22 -9.06 10.67
N GLY A 125 14.96 -8.40 9.77
CA GLY A 125 14.40 -7.85 8.54
C GLY A 125 13.81 -8.92 7.62
N LYS A 126 14.51 -10.06 7.45
CA LYS A 126 13.99 -11.22 6.72
C LYS A 126 12.74 -11.81 7.38
N LYS A 127 12.73 -11.90 8.72
CA LYS A 127 11.54 -12.32 9.46
C LYS A 127 10.37 -11.35 9.24
N LEU A 128 10.63 -10.05 9.20
CA LEU A 128 9.60 -9.03 8.97
C LEU A 128 9.02 -9.14 7.56
N LEU A 129 9.84 -9.36 6.53
CA LEU A 129 9.35 -9.58 5.16
C LEU A 129 8.44 -10.81 5.07
N LYS A 130 8.82 -11.90 5.75
CA LYS A 130 8.06 -13.16 5.75
C LYS A 130 6.78 -13.07 6.58
N ASP A 131 6.89 -12.61 7.82
CA ASP A 131 5.83 -12.73 8.83
C ASP A 131 5.01 -11.43 8.98
N GLY A 132 5.52 -10.29 8.53
CA GLY A 132 4.85 -8.99 8.61
C GLY A 132 3.45 -8.98 7.97
N PRO A 133 3.27 -9.50 6.74
CA PRO A 133 1.94 -9.64 6.14
C PRO A 133 0.99 -10.53 6.96
N ILE A 134 1.51 -11.55 7.65
CA ILE A 134 0.72 -12.42 8.53
C ILE A 134 0.25 -11.62 9.75
N ALA A 135 1.18 -10.95 10.44
CA ALA A 135 0.89 -10.12 11.59
C ALA A 135 -0.10 -8.99 11.25
N SER A 136 0.03 -8.37 10.08
CA SER A 136 -0.90 -7.34 9.59
C SER A 136 -2.31 -7.90 9.42
N ARG A 137 -2.47 -9.07 8.77
CA ARG A 137 -3.78 -9.72 8.62
C ARG A 137 -4.43 -10.06 9.96
N GLU A 138 -3.66 -10.61 10.91
CA GLU A 138 -4.19 -10.92 12.23
C GLU A 138 -4.58 -9.66 13.02
N THR A 139 -3.83 -8.57 12.84
CA THR A 139 -4.18 -7.27 13.44
C THR A 139 -5.50 -6.73 12.90
N VAL A 140 -5.72 -6.79 11.58
CA VAL A 140 -7.00 -6.39 10.96
C VAL A 140 -8.15 -7.24 11.49
N LYS A 141 -7.97 -8.56 11.55
CA LYS A 141 -8.98 -9.48 12.11
C LYS A 141 -9.34 -9.15 13.56
N ALA A 142 -8.33 -8.82 14.39
CA ALA A 142 -8.57 -8.41 15.77
C ALA A 142 -9.35 -7.09 15.85
N ALA A 143 -9.04 -6.13 14.97
CA ALA A 143 -9.77 -4.87 14.88
C ALA A 143 -11.25 -5.08 14.51
N ASP A 144 -11.55 -5.99 13.58
CA ASP A 144 -12.93 -6.31 13.19
C ASP A 144 -13.74 -6.88 14.37
N ILE A 145 -13.16 -7.80 15.14
CA ILE A 145 -13.80 -8.39 16.32
C ILE A 145 -14.04 -7.32 17.39
N TRP A 146 -13.05 -6.48 17.65
CA TRP A 146 -13.16 -5.38 18.59
C TRP A 146 -14.27 -4.40 18.17
N ALA A 147 -14.31 -4.00 16.89
CA ALA A 147 -15.32 -3.09 16.35
C ALA A 147 -16.75 -3.67 16.48
N GLN A 148 -16.94 -4.96 16.25
CA GLN A 148 -18.23 -5.64 16.47
C GLN A 148 -18.65 -5.58 17.94
N GLY A 149 -17.70 -5.76 18.87
CA GLY A 149 -17.94 -5.61 20.29
C GLY A 149 -18.40 -4.21 20.67
N ILE A 150 -17.65 -3.18 20.22
CA ILE A 150 -17.99 -1.78 20.45
C ILE A 150 -19.34 -1.42 19.86
N SER A 151 -19.65 -1.89 18.64
CA SER A 151 -20.94 -1.62 17.98
C SER A 151 -22.12 -2.15 18.80
N ARG A 152 -22.04 -3.39 19.30
CA ARG A 152 -23.05 -3.99 20.17
C ARG A 152 -23.22 -3.19 21.47
N ASP A 153 -22.12 -2.83 22.11
CA ASP A 153 -22.16 -2.13 23.39
C ASP A 153 -22.70 -0.71 23.23
N LEU A 154 -22.29 -0.01 22.16
CA LEU A 154 -22.82 1.30 21.79
C LEU A 154 -24.32 1.25 21.51
N GLN A 155 -24.79 0.26 20.74
CA GLN A 155 -26.23 0.08 20.49
C GLN A 155 -26.99 -0.13 21.80
N LYS A 156 -26.51 -1.05 22.67
CA LYS A 156 -27.17 -1.34 23.95
C LYS A 156 -27.24 -0.09 24.84
N GLN A 157 -26.14 0.64 24.98
CA GLN A 157 -26.07 1.83 25.82
C GLN A 157 -26.96 2.94 25.26
N ALA A 158 -26.88 3.21 23.95
CA ALA A 158 -27.70 4.21 23.29
C ALA A 158 -29.20 3.88 23.42
N SER A 159 -29.62 2.63 23.16
CA SER A 159 -31.01 2.21 23.32
C SER A 159 -31.49 2.34 24.77
N THR A 160 -30.65 2.01 25.74
CA THR A 160 -30.95 2.16 27.18
C THR A 160 -31.24 3.61 27.53
N GLU A 161 -30.35 4.53 27.19
CA GLU A 161 -30.54 5.95 27.49
C GLU A 161 -31.70 6.56 26.70
N LEU A 162 -31.85 6.21 25.42
CA LEU A 162 -32.97 6.68 24.60
C LEU A 162 -34.32 6.22 25.16
N SER A 163 -34.44 5.00 25.69
CA SER A 163 -35.68 4.51 26.30
C SER A 163 -36.16 5.33 27.51
N LYS A 164 -35.24 6.03 28.20
CA LYS A 164 -35.61 6.91 29.32
C LYS A 164 -36.25 8.21 28.85
N VAL A 165 -35.93 8.64 27.63
CA VAL A 165 -36.39 9.90 27.04
C VAL A 165 -37.62 9.68 26.16
N ILE A 166 -37.64 8.57 25.41
CA ILE A 166 -38.74 8.21 24.51
C ILE A 166 -39.86 7.57 25.34
N LYS A 167 -40.87 8.36 25.72
CA LYS A 167 -42.00 7.95 26.59
C LYS A 167 -43.12 7.13 25.91
N ALA A 168 -42.95 6.70 24.66
CA ALA A 168 -43.90 5.82 23.99
C ALA A 168 -43.16 4.74 23.20
N PRO A 169 -43.65 3.48 23.15
CA PRO A 169 -43.09 2.51 22.21
C PRO A 169 -43.22 3.08 20.80
N PRO A 170 -42.28 2.84 19.87
CA PRO A 170 -42.58 3.06 18.46
C PRO A 170 -43.87 2.29 18.14
N PRO A 171 -44.78 2.86 17.33
CA PRO A 171 -45.99 2.15 16.94
C PRO A 171 -45.57 0.78 16.41
N ALA A 172 -46.24 -0.27 16.89
CA ALA A 172 -46.01 -1.61 16.39
C ALA A 172 -46.01 -1.55 14.87
N ALA A 173 -45.01 -2.14 14.21
CA ALA A 173 -44.98 -2.21 12.77
C ALA A 173 -46.32 -2.82 12.32
N ASP A 174 -47.15 -1.99 11.71
CA ASP A 174 -48.47 -2.40 11.25
C ASP A 174 -48.25 -3.50 10.22
N PRO A 175 -48.72 -4.75 10.44
CA PRO A 175 -48.50 -5.84 9.49
C PRO A 175 -49.11 -5.53 8.11
N ALA A 176 -49.94 -4.49 8.01
CA ALA A 176 -50.50 -3.97 6.77
C ALA A 176 -49.59 -2.99 5.99
N ASN A 177 -48.47 -2.50 6.55
CA ASN A 177 -47.57 -1.61 5.81
C ASN A 177 -46.08 -1.79 6.15
N PRO A 178 -45.37 -2.72 5.47
CA PRO A 178 -43.95 -2.99 5.70
C PRO A 178 -43.00 -1.86 5.23
N ALA A 179 -43.51 -0.78 4.64
CA ALA A 179 -42.68 0.31 4.10
C ALA A 179 -42.26 1.36 5.14
N ALA A 180 -42.87 1.41 6.32
CA ALA A 180 -42.59 2.45 7.32
C ALA A 180 -41.39 2.14 8.24
N THR A 181 -40.88 0.90 8.24
CA THR A 181 -39.67 0.47 8.98
C THR A 181 -38.42 0.41 8.11
N ALA A 182 -38.51 0.81 6.84
CA ALA A 182 -37.33 0.98 6.02
C ALA A 182 -36.52 2.18 6.52
N ALA A 183 -35.50 1.91 7.33
CA ALA A 183 -34.39 2.84 7.52
C ALA A 183 -33.98 3.41 6.15
N PRO A 184 -33.61 4.70 6.04
CA PRO A 184 -33.19 5.26 4.78
C PRO A 184 -32.06 4.38 4.25
N LYS A 185 -32.27 3.78 3.06
CA LYS A 185 -31.26 3.00 2.34
C LYS A 185 -29.96 3.79 2.43
N ALA A 186 -28.93 3.19 3.00
CA ALA A 186 -27.58 3.72 2.98
C ALA A 186 -27.32 4.21 1.55
N ALA A 187 -27.05 5.51 1.41
CA ALA A 187 -26.64 6.08 0.15
C ALA A 187 -25.45 5.26 -0.35
N THR A 188 -25.64 4.63 -1.51
CA THR A 188 -24.59 3.91 -2.23
C THR A 188 -23.38 4.83 -2.32
N PRO A 189 -22.17 4.43 -1.90
CA PRO A 189 -20.98 5.21 -2.16
C PRO A 189 -20.87 5.42 -3.67
N ALA A 190 -20.80 6.68 -4.07
CA ALA A 190 -20.67 7.09 -5.45
C ALA A 190 -19.55 6.28 -6.14
N ALA A 191 -19.86 5.86 -7.37
CA ALA A 191 -18.94 5.14 -8.23
C ALA A 191 -17.57 5.83 -8.32
N LYS A 192 -16.51 5.04 -8.21
CA LYS A 192 -15.16 5.44 -8.60
C LYS A 192 -15.20 5.97 -10.05
N PRO A 193 -14.61 7.15 -10.34
CA PRO A 193 -14.33 7.49 -11.72
C PRO A 193 -13.10 6.71 -12.18
N LYS A 194 -13.21 6.07 -13.35
CA LYS A 194 -12.08 5.66 -14.20
C LYS A 194 -12.60 5.55 -15.65
N PRO A 195 -11.82 5.85 -16.70
CA PRO A 195 -10.38 6.15 -16.79
C PRO A 195 -9.98 7.62 -16.77
#